data_AF-A0A9W8V0A5-F1
#
_entry.id   AF-A0A9W8V0A5-F1
#
_cell.length_a   1.000
_cell.length_b   1.000
_cell.length_c   1.000
_cell.angle_alpha   90.00
_cell.angle_beta   90.00
_cell.angle_gamma   90.00
#
_symmetry.space_group_name_H-M   'P 1'
#
loop_
_entity.id
_entity.type
_entity.pdbx_description
1 polymer ?
#
loop_
_entity_poly.entity_id
_entity_poly.type
_entity_poly.pdbx_seq_one_letter_code
_entity_poly.pdbx_strand_id
1 'polypeptide(L)'
;MSQQGVVYLDGFKLSLQELGLTRETLNNHVNGRIIPFMLDDEMRDLYRRANDDPESLSPAEKNRVFGRIPPEDEERLCQERLGWTKEQLYEKALTQAEDLSMLECDMIIRGCDYDWRNISNKATDLERIMKLSAEDRDLVLKGREAIKGPAILRAAEKRKQYTKVRAAEARRKSEQLKIARQGHRAAWVQAMVDRDLPRWGFVVMRTEYSDPRSDEAWKRFQERYDTVGKLIMQSWSGRPPKAELWLTLETVFVSDAALDGASADALRERFKSMREGLPEGIRRDCFLVQDKLLAETEWLTVRAVNPDFDPEAPLGTMEASYDSQETSITVQDLEGFSGEIQLPLSKVFDWLHYSLLTDSETWERRYKQTTQKQPRTLVSYWPYPEY
;
A
#
# COMPACT_ATOMS: atom_id res chain seq x y z
N MET A 1 -10.05 -6.91 -57.81
CA MET A 1 -10.83 -6.08 -56.87
C MET A 1 -10.53 -6.60 -55.47
N SER A 2 -9.83 -5.84 -54.63
CA SER A 2 -9.48 -6.30 -53.28
C SER A 2 -10.74 -6.35 -52.41
N GLN A 3 -10.94 -7.44 -51.69
CA GLN A 3 -12.02 -7.56 -50.71
C GLN A 3 -11.79 -6.50 -49.61
N GLN A 4 -12.77 -5.61 -49.41
CA GLN A 4 -12.75 -4.67 -48.30
C GLN A 4 -12.79 -5.46 -46.98
N GLY A 5 -11.80 -5.24 -46.11
CA GLY A 5 -11.79 -5.81 -44.76
C GLY A 5 -12.92 -5.20 -43.93
N VAL A 6 -13.72 -6.05 -43.30
CA VAL A 6 -14.87 -5.66 -42.49
C VAL A 6 -14.81 -6.37 -41.15
N VAL A 7 -15.19 -5.70 -40.08
CA VAL A 7 -15.23 -6.21 -38.71
C VAL A 7 -16.59 -5.92 -38.08
N TYR A 8 -17.00 -6.76 -37.12
CA TYR A 8 -18.28 -6.64 -36.44
C TYR A 8 -18.07 -6.18 -34.99
N LEU A 9 -18.65 -5.03 -34.64
CA LEU A 9 -18.62 -4.44 -33.30
C LEU A 9 -20.06 -4.22 -32.84
N ASP A 10 -20.44 -4.80 -31.69
CA ASP A 10 -21.79 -4.69 -31.11
C ASP A 10 -22.94 -5.00 -32.09
N GLY A 11 -22.72 -5.95 -33.01
CA GLY A 11 -23.70 -6.35 -34.03
C GLY A 11 -23.70 -5.48 -35.30
N PHE A 12 -22.86 -4.45 -35.38
CA PHE A 12 -22.73 -3.59 -36.55
C PHE A 12 -21.56 -4.00 -37.43
N LYS A 13 -21.81 -4.09 -38.75
CA LYS A 13 -20.80 -4.34 -39.78
C LYS A 13 -20.11 -3.03 -40.14
N LEU A 14 -18.85 -2.88 -39.76
CA LEU A 14 -18.05 -1.67 -40.01
C LEU A 14 -16.83 -2.02 -40.86
N SER A 15 -16.57 -1.21 -41.87
CA SER A 15 -15.35 -1.30 -42.68
C SER A 15 -14.14 -0.80 -41.89
N LEU A 16 -12.95 -1.35 -42.18
CA LEU A 16 -11.72 -0.89 -41.55
C LEU A 16 -11.45 0.60 -41.81
N GLN A 17 -11.94 1.13 -42.93
CA GLN A 17 -11.86 2.54 -43.28
C GLN A 17 -12.73 3.43 -42.37
N GLU A 18 -13.94 2.99 -41.99
CA GLU A 18 -14.82 3.71 -41.06
C GLU A 18 -14.25 3.77 -39.64
N LEU A 19 -13.41 2.81 -39.28
CA LEU A 19 -12.72 2.75 -37.99
C LEU A 19 -11.36 3.46 -38.00
N GLY A 20 -10.89 3.94 -39.16
CA GLY A 20 -9.55 4.54 -39.32
C GLY A 20 -8.41 3.53 -39.09
N LEU A 21 -8.63 2.25 -39.36
CA LEU A 21 -7.69 1.15 -39.10
C LEU A 21 -7.10 0.60 -40.42
N THR A 22 -5.85 0.15 -40.37
CA THR A 22 -5.26 -0.72 -41.41
C THR A 22 -5.32 -2.18 -40.96
N ARG A 23 -5.14 -3.12 -41.89
CA ARG A 23 -5.09 -4.56 -41.56
C ARG A 23 -3.94 -4.91 -40.60
N GLU A 24 -2.87 -4.09 -40.58
CA GLU A 24 -1.78 -4.17 -39.61
C GLU A 24 -2.20 -3.67 -38.21
N THR A 25 -3.15 -2.74 -38.11
CA THR A 25 -3.63 -2.21 -36.81
C THR A 25 -4.57 -3.18 -36.06
N LEU A 26 -4.99 -4.27 -36.71
CA LEU A 26 -5.88 -5.29 -36.14
C LEU A 26 -5.18 -6.28 -35.19
N ASN A 27 -3.87 -6.13 -34.98
CA ASN A 27 -3.12 -6.91 -34.01
C ASN A 27 -3.33 -6.35 -32.58
N ASN A 28 -4.42 -6.78 -31.95
CA ASN A 28 -4.71 -6.85 -30.51
C ASN A 28 -4.53 -5.62 -29.59
N HIS A 29 -4.10 -4.45 -30.05
CA HIS A 29 -3.96 -3.28 -29.17
C HIS A 29 -4.28 -1.97 -29.91
N VAL A 30 -5.49 -1.44 -29.70
CA VAL A 30 -5.81 -0.04 -30.05
C VAL A 30 -6.08 0.73 -28.75
N ASN A 31 -5.20 1.66 -28.40
CA ASN A 31 -5.42 2.70 -27.38
C ASN A 31 -5.99 2.23 -26.03
N GLY A 32 -5.58 1.06 -25.54
CA GLY A 32 -6.06 0.51 -24.26
C GLY A 32 -7.53 0.10 -24.25
N ARG A 33 -8.22 0.06 -25.40
CA ARG A 33 -9.56 -0.49 -25.52
C ARG A 33 -9.49 -1.99 -25.74
N ILE A 34 -10.10 -2.73 -24.82
CA ILE A 34 -10.23 -4.18 -24.85
C ILE A 34 -11.11 -4.55 -26.05
N ILE A 35 -10.52 -5.18 -27.07
CA ILE A 35 -11.30 -5.86 -28.11
C ILE A 35 -12.01 -7.05 -27.45
N PRO A 36 -13.34 -7.19 -27.57
CA PRO A 36 -14.06 -8.34 -27.04
C PRO A 36 -13.44 -9.63 -27.60
N PHE A 37 -13.07 -10.56 -26.72
CA PHE A 37 -12.66 -11.90 -27.13
C PHE A 37 -13.89 -12.62 -27.68
N MET A 38 -14.08 -12.56 -29.00
CA MET A 38 -15.11 -13.33 -29.70
C MET A 38 -14.45 -14.56 -30.32
N LEU A 39 -14.99 -15.75 -30.01
CA LEU A 39 -14.57 -16.98 -30.66
C LEU A 39 -15.40 -17.15 -31.95
N ASP A 40 -14.91 -16.55 -33.03
CA ASP A 40 -15.45 -16.76 -34.36
C ASP A 40 -14.98 -18.10 -34.94
N ASP A 41 -15.50 -18.44 -36.12
CA ASP A 41 -15.21 -19.73 -36.75
C ASP A 41 -13.72 -19.86 -37.13
N GLU A 42 -13.07 -18.75 -37.49
CA GLU A 42 -11.62 -18.72 -37.77
C GLU A 42 -10.80 -19.07 -36.52
N MET A 43 -11.13 -18.49 -35.36
CA MET A 43 -10.47 -18.83 -34.10
C MET A 43 -10.78 -20.25 -33.66
N ARG A 44 -12.01 -20.75 -33.85
CA ARG A 44 -12.35 -22.16 -33.56
C ARG A 44 -11.49 -23.11 -34.39
N ASP A 45 -11.35 -22.86 -35.69
CA ASP A 45 -10.51 -23.67 -36.57
C ASP A 45 -9.03 -23.62 -36.17
N LEU A 46 -8.55 -22.44 -35.75
CA LEU A 46 -7.20 -22.29 -35.22
C LEU A 46 -7.00 -23.12 -33.94
N TYR A 47 -7.95 -23.12 -32.99
CA TYR A 47 -7.85 -23.94 -31.78
C TYR A 47 -7.99 -25.45 -32.06
N ARG A 48 -8.81 -25.85 -33.04
CA ARG A 48 -8.89 -27.25 -33.49
C ARG A 48 -7.55 -27.70 -34.07
N ARG A 49 -6.97 -26.92 -34.98
CA ARG A 49 -5.62 -27.19 -35.51
C ARG A 49 -4.56 -27.23 -34.42
N ALA A 50 -4.61 -26.30 -33.46
CA ALA A 50 -3.71 -26.31 -32.30
C ALA A 50 -3.80 -27.60 -31.48
N ASN A 51 -4.99 -28.18 -31.38
CA ASN A 51 -5.22 -29.44 -30.66
C ASN A 51 -4.80 -30.67 -31.49
N ASP A 52 -5.13 -30.68 -32.78
CA ASP A 52 -5.01 -31.87 -33.63
C ASP A 52 -3.62 -32.00 -34.26
N ASP A 53 -3.01 -30.89 -34.67
CA ASP A 53 -1.66 -30.83 -35.25
C ASP A 53 -0.90 -29.55 -34.82
N PRO A 54 -0.36 -29.54 -33.58
CA PRO A 54 0.35 -28.39 -33.00
C PRO A 54 1.55 -27.90 -33.83
N GLU A 55 2.20 -28.81 -34.56
CA GLU A 55 3.42 -28.52 -35.33
C GLU A 55 3.11 -27.83 -36.67
N SER A 56 1.87 -27.95 -37.17
CA SER A 56 1.40 -27.21 -38.35
C SER A 56 1.27 -25.70 -38.13
N LEU A 57 1.30 -25.23 -36.88
CA LEU A 57 1.10 -23.83 -36.55
C LEU A 57 2.39 -23.02 -36.71
N SER A 58 2.30 -21.91 -37.42
CA SER A 58 3.34 -20.88 -37.46
C SER A 58 3.53 -20.19 -36.10
N PRO A 59 4.68 -19.52 -35.86
CA PRO A 59 4.90 -18.76 -34.62
C PRO A 59 3.83 -17.70 -34.34
N ALA A 60 3.34 -17.00 -35.38
CA ALA A 60 2.28 -16.00 -35.25
C ALA A 60 0.93 -16.64 -34.85
N GLU A 61 0.61 -17.81 -35.41
CA GLU A 61 -0.58 -18.58 -35.03
C GLU A 61 -0.48 -19.07 -33.58
N LYS A 62 0.68 -19.59 -33.14
CA LYS A 62 0.91 -19.98 -31.74
C LYS A 62 0.72 -18.79 -30.79
N ASN A 63 1.24 -17.60 -31.15
CA ASN A 63 1.02 -16.38 -30.39
C ASN A 63 -0.48 -16.00 -30.33
N ARG A 64 -1.21 -16.11 -31.44
CA ARG A 64 -2.66 -15.82 -31.48
C ARG A 64 -3.47 -16.78 -30.61
N VAL A 65 -3.14 -18.08 -30.58
CA VAL A 65 -3.77 -19.08 -29.68
C VAL A 65 -3.63 -18.67 -28.20
N PHE A 66 -2.47 -18.13 -27.82
CA PHE A 66 -2.20 -17.58 -26.49
C PHE A 66 -2.70 -16.14 -26.26
N GLY A 67 -3.28 -15.49 -27.27
CA GLY A 67 -3.72 -14.09 -27.17
C GLY A 67 -2.55 -13.09 -27.02
N ARG A 68 -1.39 -13.44 -27.58
CA ARG A 68 -0.17 -12.60 -27.55
C ARG A 68 -0.11 -11.68 -28.77
N ILE A 69 0.76 -10.69 -28.66
CA ILE A 69 1.16 -9.80 -29.75
C ILE A 69 1.96 -10.55 -30.85
N PRO A 70 2.12 -9.95 -32.05
CA PRO A 70 2.94 -10.53 -33.10
C PRO A 70 4.38 -10.86 -32.65
N PRO A 71 5.03 -11.91 -33.21
CA PRO A 71 6.36 -12.34 -32.79
C PRO A 71 7.43 -11.24 -32.81
N GLU A 72 7.39 -10.36 -33.81
CA GLU A 72 8.32 -9.23 -33.98
C GLU A 72 8.22 -8.20 -32.84
N ASP A 73 7.00 -7.90 -32.39
CA ASP A 73 6.78 -7.01 -31.25
C ASP A 73 7.12 -7.69 -29.93
N GLU A 74 6.85 -8.99 -29.82
CA GLU A 74 7.19 -9.78 -28.63
C GLU A 74 8.70 -9.84 -28.43
N GLU A 75 9.45 -10.03 -29.52
CA GLU A 75 10.92 -10.01 -29.55
C GLU A 75 11.47 -8.64 -29.14
N ARG A 76 10.96 -7.56 -29.77
CA ARG A 76 11.35 -6.18 -29.43
C ARG A 76 11.11 -5.88 -27.95
N LEU A 77 9.93 -6.21 -27.42
CA LEU A 77 9.62 -6.00 -26.00
C LEU A 77 10.46 -6.87 -25.07
N CYS A 78 10.85 -8.08 -25.49
CA CYS A 78 11.77 -8.93 -24.74
C CYS A 78 13.13 -8.25 -24.58
N GLN A 79 13.67 -7.75 -25.69
CA GLN A 79 14.95 -7.03 -25.72
C GLN A 79 14.88 -5.73 -24.91
N GLU A 80 13.82 -4.95 -25.04
CA GLU A 80 13.66 -3.70 -24.29
C GLU A 80 13.58 -3.92 -22.77
N ARG A 81 12.89 -4.98 -22.32
CA ARG A 81 12.65 -5.21 -20.89
C ARG A 81 13.74 -6.00 -20.18
N LEU A 82 14.37 -6.95 -20.89
CA LEU A 82 15.34 -7.89 -20.32
C LEU A 82 16.73 -7.76 -20.94
N GLY A 83 16.88 -7.06 -22.07
CA GLY A 83 18.11 -7.05 -22.85
C GLY A 83 18.38 -8.34 -23.61
N TRP A 84 17.42 -9.27 -23.67
CA TRP A 84 17.58 -10.60 -24.24
C TRP A 84 16.60 -10.87 -25.37
N THR A 85 16.97 -11.76 -26.27
CA THR A 85 16.04 -12.31 -27.26
C THR A 85 15.06 -13.27 -26.62
N LYS A 86 13.94 -13.53 -27.29
CA LYS A 86 12.96 -14.52 -26.85
C LYS A 86 13.62 -15.90 -26.78
N GLU A 87 14.39 -16.31 -27.78
CA GLU A 87 15.09 -17.60 -27.78
C GLU A 87 16.00 -17.76 -26.57
N GLN A 88 16.74 -16.72 -26.19
CA GLN A 88 17.60 -16.73 -24.99
C GLN A 88 16.77 -16.90 -23.71
N LEU A 89 15.63 -16.21 -23.61
CA LEU A 89 14.72 -16.32 -22.47
C LEU A 89 14.12 -17.73 -22.37
N TYR A 90 13.71 -18.32 -23.50
CA TYR A 90 13.20 -19.69 -23.56
C TYR A 90 14.29 -20.71 -23.21
N GLU A 91 15.51 -20.52 -23.72
CA GLU A 91 16.67 -21.38 -23.42
C GLU A 91 17.03 -21.32 -21.93
N LYS A 92 17.01 -20.15 -21.31
CA LYS A 92 17.20 -20.01 -19.86
C LYS A 92 16.13 -20.79 -19.10
N ALA A 93 14.88 -20.78 -19.54
CA ALA A 93 13.83 -21.54 -18.87
C ALA A 93 14.00 -23.06 -18.99
N LEU A 94 14.70 -23.53 -20.02
CA LEU A 94 15.02 -24.95 -20.20
C LEU A 94 16.25 -25.37 -19.38
N THR A 95 17.27 -24.52 -19.32
CA THR A 95 18.59 -24.86 -18.74
C THR A 95 18.77 -24.39 -17.30
N GLN A 96 18.16 -23.26 -16.92
CA GLN A 96 18.34 -22.55 -15.66
C GLN A 96 16.99 -22.14 -15.06
N ALA A 97 16.02 -23.07 -15.06
CA ALA A 97 14.64 -22.82 -14.61
C ALA A 97 14.56 -22.26 -13.17
N GLU A 98 15.52 -22.60 -12.31
CA GLU A 98 15.54 -22.13 -10.92
C GLU A 98 15.97 -20.66 -10.77
N ASP A 99 16.67 -20.12 -11.77
CA ASP A 99 17.18 -18.74 -11.80
C ASP A 99 16.25 -17.79 -12.57
N LEU A 100 15.08 -18.28 -12.99
CA LEU A 100 14.04 -17.43 -13.56
C LEU A 100 13.43 -16.56 -12.47
N SER A 101 13.49 -15.25 -12.67
CA SER A 101 12.73 -14.25 -11.93
C SER A 101 11.23 -14.35 -12.22
N MET A 102 10.43 -13.71 -11.37
CA MET A 102 8.97 -13.67 -11.57
C MET A 102 8.56 -12.96 -12.86
N LEU A 103 9.29 -11.91 -13.26
CA LEU A 103 9.03 -11.17 -14.51
C LEU A 103 9.31 -12.06 -15.72
N GLU A 104 10.45 -12.75 -15.75
CA GLU A 104 10.79 -13.70 -16.81
C GLU A 104 9.75 -14.80 -16.91
N CYS A 105 9.31 -15.37 -15.78
CA CYS A 105 8.23 -16.36 -15.77
C CYS A 105 6.93 -15.82 -16.37
N ASP A 106 6.52 -14.61 -15.97
CA ASP A 106 5.31 -13.97 -16.49
C ASP A 106 5.41 -13.69 -18.00
N MET A 107 6.56 -13.23 -18.50
CA MET A 107 6.79 -12.98 -19.93
C MET A 107 6.72 -14.27 -20.74
N ILE A 108 7.34 -15.37 -20.28
CA ILE A 108 7.30 -16.67 -20.95
C ILE A 108 5.87 -17.23 -21.01
N ILE A 109 5.10 -17.09 -19.93
CA ILE A 109 3.77 -17.69 -19.82
C ILE A 109 2.70 -16.83 -20.54
N ARG A 110 2.77 -15.51 -20.37
CA ARG A 110 1.70 -14.57 -20.74
C ARG A 110 2.05 -13.65 -21.91
N GLY A 111 3.29 -13.65 -22.37
CA GLY A 111 3.80 -12.76 -23.41
C GLY A 111 4.52 -11.52 -22.85
N CYS A 112 5.40 -10.92 -23.66
CA CYS A 112 6.23 -9.77 -23.26
C CYS A 112 5.45 -8.48 -23.01
N ASP A 113 4.22 -8.37 -23.52
CA ASP A 113 3.33 -7.24 -23.30
C ASP A 113 2.56 -7.32 -21.97
N TYR A 114 2.78 -8.36 -21.17
CA TYR A 114 2.18 -8.48 -19.83
C TYR A 114 2.81 -7.49 -18.85
N ASP A 115 1.97 -6.67 -18.20
CA ASP A 115 2.36 -5.79 -17.10
C ASP A 115 1.54 -6.12 -15.86
N TRP A 116 2.20 -6.66 -14.84
CA TRP A 116 1.57 -7.03 -13.57
C TRP A 116 1.06 -5.81 -12.78
N ARG A 117 1.54 -4.60 -13.08
CA ARG A 117 1.11 -3.36 -12.42
C ARG A 117 -0.19 -2.81 -13.00
N ASN A 118 -0.51 -3.16 -14.25
CA ASN A 118 -1.71 -2.70 -14.96
C ASN A 118 -2.65 -3.87 -15.28
N ILE A 119 -3.24 -4.44 -14.23
CA ILE A 119 -4.12 -5.62 -14.30
C ILE A 119 -5.44 -5.28 -15.03
N SER A 120 -5.86 -4.01 -15.02
CA SER A 120 -7.09 -3.52 -15.67
C SER A 120 -7.15 -3.77 -17.18
N ASN A 121 -6.00 -3.80 -17.86
CA ASN A 121 -5.96 -3.96 -19.32
C ASN A 121 -6.09 -5.42 -19.78
N LYS A 122 -6.08 -6.37 -18.85
CA LYS A 122 -6.20 -7.80 -19.17
C LYS A 122 -7.12 -8.45 -18.16
N ALA A 123 -8.45 -8.25 -18.33
CA ALA A 123 -9.46 -9.18 -17.81
C ALA A 123 -8.87 -10.58 -17.98
N THR A 124 -8.52 -11.21 -16.85
CA THR A 124 -7.61 -12.36 -16.85
C THR A 124 -8.14 -13.37 -17.86
N ASP A 125 -7.28 -14.05 -18.61
CA ASP A 125 -7.69 -15.04 -19.62
C ASP A 125 -8.87 -15.92 -19.15
N LEU A 126 -8.89 -16.24 -17.86
CA LEU A 126 -9.97 -16.96 -17.19
C LEU A 126 -11.34 -16.27 -17.26
N GLU A 127 -11.45 -14.97 -16.96
CA GLU A 127 -12.73 -14.22 -17.03
C GLU A 127 -13.27 -14.18 -18.47
N ARG A 128 -12.39 -14.10 -19.47
CA ARG A 128 -12.78 -14.13 -20.89
C ARG A 128 -13.26 -15.53 -21.28
N ILE A 129 -12.50 -16.55 -20.92
CA ILE A 129 -12.83 -17.96 -21.17
C ILE A 129 -14.12 -18.38 -20.44
N MET A 130 -14.39 -17.83 -19.26
CA MET A 130 -15.60 -18.13 -18.48
C MET A 130 -16.89 -17.63 -19.13
N LYS A 131 -16.83 -16.66 -20.05
CA LYS A 131 -17.99 -16.17 -20.81
C LYS A 131 -18.32 -17.03 -22.03
N LEU A 132 -17.43 -17.95 -22.41
CA LEU A 132 -17.64 -18.86 -23.53
C LEU A 132 -18.62 -19.97 -23.17
N SER A 133 -19.18 -20.61 -24.20
CA SER A 133 -19.88 -21.89 -24.02
C SER A 133 -18.94 -22.94 -23.43
N ALA A 134 -19.48 -23.99 -22.80
CA ALA A 134 -18.67 -25.05 -22.21
C ALA A 134 -17.78 -25.75 -23.25
N GLU A 135 -18.29 -25.93 -24.47
CA GLU A 135 -17.58 -26.54 -25.60
C GLU A 135 -16.44 -25.64 -26.10
N ASP A 136 -16.73 -24.35 -26.35
CA ASP A 136 -15.72 -23.38 -26.80
C ASP A 136 -14.61 -23.21 -25.75
N ARG A 137 -14.99 -23.20 -24.46
CA ARG A 137 -14.03 -23.18 -23.35
C ARG A 137 -13.11 -24.40 -23.36
N ASP A 138 -13.66 -25.59 -23.51
CA ASP A 138 -12.88 -26.84 -23.56
C ASP A 138 -11.93 -26.84 -24.76
N LEU A 139 -12.40 -26.40 -25.94
CA LEU A 139 -11.60 -26.27 -27.15
C LEU A 139 -10.41 -25.32 -26.95
N VAL A 140 -10.66 -24.13 -26.38
CA VAL A 140 -9.60 -23.14 -26.09
C VAL A 140 -8.56 -23.70 -25.13
N LEU A 141 -9.00 -24.38 -24.07
CA LEU A 141 -8.10 -24.96 -23.07
C LEU A 141 -7.24 -26.08 -23.66
N LYS A 142 -7.85 -26.99 -24.43
CA LYS A 142 -7.13 -28.09 -25.10
C LYS A 142 -6.13 -27.58 -26.14
N GLY A 143 -6.55 -26.67 -27.01
CA GLY A 143 -5.66 -26.09 -28.02
C GLY A 143 -4.47 -25.36 -27.40
N ARG A 144 -4.68 -24.59 -26.32
CA ARG A 144 -3.59 -23.96 -25.57
C ARG A 144 -2.67 -24.95 -24.89
N GLU A 145 -3.20 -26.01 -24.30
CA GLU A 145 -2.40 -27.05 -23.63
C GLU A 145 -1.52 -27.80 -24.64
N ALA A 146 -2.06 -28.17 -25.80
CA ALA A 146 -1.37 -28.92 -26.82
C ALA A 146 -0.14 -28.20 -27.38
N ILE A 147 -0.15 -26.87 -27.43
CA ILE A 147 0.98 -26.06 -27.94
C ILE A 147 1.92 -25.56 -26.84
N LYS A 148 1.74 -25.97 -25.57
CA LYS A 148 2.64 -25.56 -24.49
C LYS A 148 4.00 -26.25 -24.63
N GLY A 149 5.00 -25.46 -25.01
CA GLY A 149 6.38 -25.92 -25.03
C GLY A 149 6.96 -26.18 -23.63
N PRO A 150 8.05 -26.97 -23.52
CA PRO A 150 8.67 -27.30 -22.24
C PRO A 150 9.11 -26.08 -21.42
N ALA A 151 9.57 -25.01 -22.08
CA ALA A 151 9.95 -23.76 -21.43
C ALA A 151 8.76 -23.10 -20.68
N ILE A 152 7.56 -23.12 -21.29
CA ILE A 152 6.34 -22.58 -20.66
C ILE A 152 5.99 -23.41 -19.43
N LEU A 153 6.10 -24.74 -19.50
CA LEU A 153 5.82 -25.63 -18.38
C LEU A 153 6.82 -25.39 -17.22
N ARG A 154 8.11 -25.25 -17.51
CA ARG A 154 9.15 -24.93 -16.52
C ARG A 154 8.91 -23.58 -15.86
N ALA A 155 8.66 -22.53 -16.65
CA ALA A 155 8.33 -21.21 -16.15
C ALA A 155 7.04 -21.22 -15.29
N ALA A 156 6.02 -21.97 -15.69
CA ALA A 156 4.77 -22.10 -14.95
C ALA A 156 4.97 -22.74 -13.58
N GLU A 157 5.78 -23.81 -13.48
CA GLU A 157 6.08 -24.43 -12.19
C GLU A 157 6.90 -23.50 -11.29
N LYS A 158 7.92 -22.80 -11.84
CA LYS A 158 8.68 -21.80 -11.07
C LYS A 158 7.79 -20.66 -10.56
N ARG A 159 6.90 -20.14 -11.41
CA ARG A 159 5.92 -19.11 -11.03
C ARG A 159 4.98 -19.59 -9.92
N LYS A 160 4.57 -20.86 -9.95
CA LYS A 160 3.74 -21.47 -8.90
C LYS A 160 4.48 -21.48 -7.56
N GLN A 161 5.80 -21.71 -7.55
CA GLN A 161 6.61 -21.58 -6.32
C GLN A 161 6.57 -20.15 -5.77
N TYR A 162 6.81 -19.12 -6.60
CA TYR A 162 6.69 -17.72 -6.16
C TYR A 162 5.31 -17.39 -5.61
N THR A 163 4.26 -17.86 -6.29
CA THR A 163 2.87 -17.64 -5.88
C THR A 163 2.57 -18.32 -4.53
N LYS A 164 3.09 -19.53 -4.29
CA LYS A 164 2.96 -20.22 -3.01
C LYS A 164 3.63 -19.45 -1.87
N VAL A 165 4.85 -18.94 -2.08
CA VAL A 165 5.57 -18.15 -1.08
C VAL A 165 4.80 -16.88 -0.74
N ARG A 166 4.38 -16.11 -1.76
CA ARG A 166 3.56 -14.90 -1.56
C ARG A 166 2.22 -15.20 -0.88
N ALA A 167 1.53 -16.27 -1.27
CA ALA A 167 0.28 -16.67 -0.65
C ALA A 167 0.48 -17.09 0.81
N ALA A 168 1.57 -17.78 1.14
CA ALA A 168 1.91 -18.14 2.51
C ALA A 168 2.23 -16.90 3.36
N GLU A 169 2.99 -15.94 2.83
CA GLU A 169 3.27 -14.67 3.48
C GLU A 169 1.99 -13.84 3.70
N ALA A 170 1.14 -13.72 2.67
CA ALA A 170 -0.15 -13.04 2.78
C ALA A 170 -1.07 -13.72 3.81
N ARG A 171 -1.10 -15.06 3.86
CA ARG A 171 -1.83 -15.81 4.88
C ARG A 171 -1.28 -15.57 6.28
N ARG A 172 0.04 -15.59 6.46
CA ARG A 172 0.69 -15.28 7.75
C ARG A 172 0.33 -13.88 8.20
N LYS A 173 0.44 -12.88 7.31
CA LYS A 173 0.07 -11.49 7.60
C LYS A 173 -1.43 -11.37 7.95
N SER A 174 -2.29 -12.06 7.20
CA SER A 174 -3.73 -12.06 7.48
C SER A 174 -4.06 -12.72 8.82
N GLU A 175 -3.39 -13.82 9.18
CA GLU A 175 -3.60 -14.49 10.46
C GLU A 175 -3.03 -13.65 11.60
N GLN A 176 -1.87 -13.01 11.44
CA GLN A 176 -1.34 -12.04 12.40
C GLN A 176 -2.32 -10.89 12.63
N LEU A 177 -2.88 -10.32 11.55
CA LEU A 177 -3.91 -9.28 11.66
C LEU A 177 -5.18 -9.79 12.35
N LYS A 178 -5.58 -11.04 12.09
CA LYS A 178 -6.73 -11.66 12.72
C LYS A 178 -6.48 -11.92 14.21
N ILE A 179 -5.33 -12.45 14.58
CA ILE A 179 -4.90 -12.65 15.98
C ILE A 179 -4.86 -11.30 16.68
N ALA A 180 -4.25 -10.27 16.09
CA ALA A 180 -4.22 -8.93 16.67
C ALA A 180 -5.63 -8.34 16.85
N ARG A 181 -6.54 -8.55 15.89
CA ARG A 181 -7.95 -8.15 16.00
C ARG A 181 -8.75 -8.96 17.03
N GLN A 182 -8.38 -10.22 17.23
CA GLN A 182 -9.04 -11.15 18.16
C GLN A 182 -8.42 -11.12 19.56
N GLY A 183 -7.23 -10.54 19.70
CA GLY A 183 -6.53 -10.32 20.95
C GLY A 183 -7.37 -9.50 21.93
N HIS A 184 -7.01 -9.57 23.20
CA HIS A 184 -7.58 -8.68 24.21
C HIS A 184 -7.26 -7.24 23.81
N ARG A 185 -8.23 -6.35 24.05
CA ARG A 185 -8.01 -4.90 23.95
C ARG A 185 -6.72 -4.58 24.71
N ALA A 186 -5.83 -3.79 24.11
CA ALA A 186 -4.59 -3.41 24.77
C ALA A 186 -4.93 -2.81 26.15
N ALA A 187 -4.19 -3.20 27.20
CA ALA A 187 -4.57 -2.91 28.59
C ALA A 187 -4.83 -1.41 28.84
N TRP A 188 -4.07 -0.55 28.16
CA TRP A 188 -4.26 0.90 28.24
C TRP A 188 -5.57 1.41 27.62
N VAL A 189 -6.02 0.80 26.52
CA VAL A 189 -7.32 1.13 25.92
C VAL A 189 -8.41 0.68 26.87
N GLN A 190 -8.27 -0.51 27.47
CA GLN A 190 -9.22 -0.96 28.50
C GLN A 190 -9.22 0.00 29.70
N ALA A 191 -8.06 0.47 30.16
CA ALA A 191 -7.97 1.46 31.22
C ALA A 191 -8.65 2.80 30.87
N MET A 192 -8.58 3.25 29.61
CA MET A 192 -9.33 4.44 29.17
C MET A 192 -10.84 4.22 29.22
N VAL A 193 -11.28 3.03 28.82
CA VAL A 193 -12.70 2.65 28.86
C VAL A 193 -13.20 2.55 30.29
N ASP A 194 -12.41 1.94 31.17
CA ASP A 194 -12.75 1.78 32.59
C ASP A 194 -12.78 3.12 33.32
N ARG A 195 -12.00 4.11 32.87
CA ARG A 195 -12.05 5.49 33.38
C ARG A 195 -13.29 6.27 32.93
N ASP A 196 -14.01 5.79 31.91
CA ASP A 196 -15.23 6.40 31.37
C ASP A 196 -15.11 7.93 31.19
N LEU A 197 -14.00 8.36 30.58
CA LEU A 197 -13.71 9.78 30.45
C LEU A 197 -14.74 10.44 29.51
N PRO A 198 -15.43 11.51 29.96
CA PRO A 198 -16.42 12.20 29.13
C PRO A 198 -15.78 12.87 27.91
N ARG A 199 -14.48 13.15 28.00
CA ARG A 199 -13.64 13.65 26.91
C ARG A 199 -12.18 13.27 27.13
N TRP A 200 -11.42 13.15 26.06
CA TRP A 200 -9.96 12.97 26.07
C TRP A 200 -9.36 13.46 24.77
N GLY A 201 -8.08 13.82 24.79
CA GLY A 201 -7.37 14.24 23.58
C GLY A 201 -6.19 15.14 23.91
N PHE A 202 -5.78 15.92 22.91
CA PHE A 202 -4.59 16.77 22.99
C PHE A 202 -4.95 18.23 22.72
N VAL A 203 -4.05 19.13 23.11
CA VAL A 203 -3.99 20.47 22.54
C VAL A 203 -3.15 20.41 21.28
N VAL A 204 -3.62 21.00 20.18
CA VAL A 204 -2.87 21.09 18.91
C VAL A 204 -2.74 22.54 18.51
N MET A 205 -1.51 23.01 18.38
CA MET A 205 -1.20 24.36 17.94
C MET A 205 -0.70 24.34 16.50
N ARG A 206 -1.10 25.30 15.69
CA ARG A 206 -0.43 25.58 14.40
C ARG A 206 0.52 26.77 14.54
N THR A 207 1.59 26.75 13.76
CA THR A 207 2.60 27.82 13.70
C THR A 207 2.75 28.41 12.30
N GLU A 208 1.95 27.97 11.33
CA GLU A 208 1.98 28.47 9.95
C GLU A 208 0.75 29.36 9.69
N TYR A 209 0.99 30.67 9.56
CA TYR A 209 -0.02 31.69 9.23
C TYR A 209 0.39 32.58 8.06
N SER A 210 1.66 32.55 7.67
CA SER A 210 2.23 33.43 6.63
C SER A 210 1.61 33.27 5.23
N ASP A 211 1.08 32.09 4.86
CA ASP A 211 0.42 31.86 3.58
C ASP A 211 -1.11 32.05 3.69
N PRO A 212 -1.77 32.77 2.78
CA PRO A 212 -3.24 32.91 2.78
C PRO A 212 -4.02 31.59 2.69
N ARG A 213 -3.40 30.51 2.21
CA ARG A 213 -3.97 29.16 2.13
C ARG A 213 -3.85 28.40 3.45
N SER A 214 -3.11 28.92 4.43
CA SER A 214 -2.86 28.25 5.72
C SER A 214 -4.13 27.97 6.51
N ASP A 215 -5.15 28.84 6.43
CA ASP A 215 -6.44 28.63 7.09
C ASP A 215 -7.22 27.44 6.52
N GLU A 216 -7.26 27.32 5.20
CA GLU A 216 -7.88 26.18 4.52
C GLU A 216 -7.08 24.89 4.79
N ALA A 217 -5.75 24.96 4.77
CA ALA A 217 -4.90 23.84 5.10
C ALA A 217 -5.06 23.39 6.57
N TRP A 218 -5.25 24.34 7.49
CA TRP A 218 -5.52 24.06 8.90
C TRP A 218 -6.84 23.32 9.07
N LYS A 219 -7.90 23.78 8.40
CA LYS A 219 -9.19 23.09 8.43
C LYS A 219 -9.10 21.67 7.89
N ARG A 220 -8.40 21.46 6.77
CA ARG A 220 -8.16 20.11 6.22
C ARG A 220 -7.35 19.24 7.17
N PHE A 221 -6.38 19.81 7.87
CA PHE A 221 -5.62 19.11 8.90
C PHE A 221 -6.54 18.66 10.05
N GLN A 222 -7.44 19.52 10.54
CA GLN A 222 -8.41 19.16 11.58
C GLN A 222 -9.30 17.99 11.14
N GLU A 223 -9.89 18.07 9.95
CA GLU A 223 -10.72 16.99 9.38
C GLU A 223 -9.94 15.68 9.24
N ARG A 224 -8.67 15.77 8.83
CA ARG A 224 -7.78 14.60 8.73
C ARG A 224 -7.41 14.04 10.10
N TYR A 225 -7.13 14.89 11.08
CA TYR A 225 -6.85 14.54 12.48
C TYR A 225 -8.00 13.70 13.04
N ASP A 226 -9.22 14.20 12.92
CA ASP A 226 -10.43 13.52 13.41
C ASP A 226 -10.67 12.20 12.69
N THR A 227 -10.49 12.18 11.37
CA THR A 227 -10.63 10.96 10.56
C THR A 227 -9.63 9.88 11.01
N VAL A 228 -8.36 10.25 11.21
CA VAL A 228 -7.33 9.31 11.66
C VAL A 228 -7.62 8.83 13.08
N GLY A 229 -7.95 9.73 14.01
CA GLY A 229 -8.30 9.37 15.38
C GLY A 229 -9.46 8.38 15.42
N LYS A 230 -10.53 8.65 14.67
CA LYS A 230 -11.67 7.74 14.51
C LYS A 230 -11.25 6.37 13.96
N LEU A 231 -10.48 6.31 12.88
CA LEU A 231 -10.05 5.05 12.27
C LEU A 231 -9.19 4.21 13.24
N ILE A 232 -8.23 4.84 13.93
CA ILE A 232 -7.37 4.16 14.89
C ILE A 232 -8.23 3.65 16.06
N MET A 233 -9.05 4.49 16.69
CA MET A 233 -9.90 4.08 17.81
C MET A 233 -10.93 3.02 17.42
N GLN A 234 -11.51 3.09 16.22
CA GLN A 234 -12.38 2.04 15.70
C GLN A 234 -11.64 0.71 15.54
N SER A 235 -10.37 0.73 15.11
CA SER A 235 -9.57 -0.49 15.01
C SER A 235 -9.33 -1.15 16.38
N TRP A 236 -9.33 -0.38 17.46
CA TRP A 236 -9.18 -0.85 18.85
C TRP A 236 -10.51 -1.21 19.53
N SER A 237 -11.64 -0.89 18.92
CA SER A 237 -12.99 -1.23 19.45
C SER A 237 -13.35 -2.73 19.33
N GLY A 238 -12.36 -3.60 19.16
CA GLY A 238 -12.51 -5.05 19.10
C GLY A 238 -13.17 -5.64 20.35
N ARG A 239 -14.28 -6.36 20.12
CA ARG A 239 -15.20 -7.03 21.07
C ARG A 239 -16.13 -6.12 21.90
N PRO A 240 -17.40 -6.53 22.10
CA PRO A 240 -18.34 -5.82 22.96
C PRO A 240 -17.98 -5.91 24.46
N PRO A 241 -18.32 -4.88 25.27
CA PRO A 241 -18.93 -3.63 24.81
C PRO A 241 -17.92 -2.79 24.01
N LYS A 242 -18.38 -2.35 22.83
CA LYS A 242 -17.64 -1.41 21.99
C LYS A 242 -17.67 -0.09 22.73
N ALA A 243 -16.62 0.18 23.49
CA ALA A 243 -16.44 1.52 24.00
C ALA A 243 -16.04 2.37 22.81
N GLU A 244 -16.91 3.29 22.45
CA GLU A 244 -16.71 4.19 21.34
C GLU A 244 -15.83 5.35 21.79
N LEU A 245 -14.58 5.06 22.18
CA LEU A 245 -13.62 6.08 22.63
C LEU A 245 -13.46 7.24 21.63
N TRP A 246 -13.72 6.99 20.34
CA TRP A 246 -13.72 8.03 19.33
C TRP A 246 -14.85 9.08 19.51
N LEU A 247 -15.96 8.74 20.18
CA LEU A 247 -17.04 9.69 20.49
C LEU A 247 -16.65 10.69 21.57
N THR A 248 -15.75 10.29 22.47
CA THR A 248 -15.23 11.15 23.53
C THR A 248 -13.86 11.74 23.18
N LEU A 249 -13.35 11.50 21.97
CA LEU A 249 -12.14 12.17 21.48
C LEU A 249 -12.46 13.64 21.19
N GLU A 250 -11.92 14.54 22.00
CA GLU A 250 -12.04 15.99 21.88
C GLU A 250 -10.65 16.61 21.84
N THR A 251 -10.36 17.36 20.78
CA THR A 251 -9.05 17.99 20.57
C THR A 251 -9.19 19.50 20.63
N VAL A 252 -8.36 20.15 21.43
CA VAL A 252 -8.36 21.61 21.57
C VAL A 252 -7.41 22.19 20.51
N PHE A 253 -7.99 22.63 19.40
CA PHE A 253 -7.24 23.29 18.34
C PHE A 253 -7.02 24.77 18.67
N VAL A 254 -5.75 25.19 18.72
CA VAL A 254 -5.36 26.57 19.01
C VAL A 254 -4.92 27.23 17.70
N SER A 255 -5.64 28.29 17.33
CA SER A 255 -5.30 29.16 16.22
C SER A 255 -5.11 30.58 16.76
N ASP A 256 -3.86 31.00 16.85
CA ASP A 256 -3.43 32.31 17.33
C ASP A 256 -2.30 32.82 16.42
N ALA A 257 -2.57 33.90 15.68
CA ALA A 257 -1.63 34.46 14.72
C ALA A 257 -0.32 34.94 15.36
N ALA A 258 -0.29 35.18 16.67
CA ALA A 258 0.94 35.47 17.39
C ALA A 258 1.92 34.27 17.45
N LEU A 259 1.45 33.08 17.08
CA LEU A 259 2.26 31.85 17.03
C LEU A 259 2.91 31.59 15.66
N ASP A 260 2.80 32.51 14.70
CA ASP A 260 3.44 32.37 13.39
C ASP A 260 4.96 32.24 13.54
N GLY A 261 5.52 31.11 13.12
CA GLY A 261 6.94 30.78 13.28
C GLY A 261 7.42 30.69 14.74
N ALA A 262 6.52 30.50 15.72
CA ALA A 262 6.90 30.48 17.12
C ALA A 262 7.91 29.38 17.46
N SER A 263 8.86 29.70 18.34
CA SER A 263 9.83 28.74 18.88
C SER A 263 9.16 27.74 19.83
N ALA A 264 9.85 26.63 20.11
CA ALA A 264 9.38 25.65 21.09
C ALA A 264 9.10 26.27 22.47
N ASP A 265 9.96 27.18 22.93
CA ASP A 265 9.79 27.84 24.23
C ASP A 265 8.56 28.77 24.26
N ALA A 266 8.33 29.53 23.18
CA ALA A 266 7.12 30.36 23.07
C ALA A 266 5.85 29.51 23.09
N LEU A 267 5.87 28.34 22.44
CA LEU A 267 4.78 27.39 22.45
C LEU A 267 4.55 26.75 23.83
N ARG A 268 5.63 26.42 24.57
CA ARG A 268 5.55 25.92 25.95
C ARG A 268 4.91 26.95 26.87
N GLU A 269 5.36 28.20 26.82
CA GLU A 269 4.79 29.26 27.64
C GLU A 269 3.32 29.52 27.29
N ARG A 270 2.99 29.50 25.99
CA ARG A 270 1.60 29.56 25.55
C ARG A 270 0.77 28.41 26.14
N PHE A 271 1.25 27.18 26.04
CA PHE A 271 0.54 26.02 26.58
C PHE A 271 0.37 26.10 28.11
N LYS A 272 1.44 26.44 28.85
CA LYS A 272 1.40 26.62 30.31
C LYS A 272 0.35 27.65 30.72
N SER A 273 0.25 28.76 29.99
CA SER A 273 -0.73 29.82 30.28
C SER A 273 -2.19 29.37 30.18
N MET A 274 -2.49 28.36 29.34
CA MET A 274 -3.84 27.84 29.15
C MET A 274 -4.08 26.50 29.87
N ARG A 275 -3.03 25.84 30.37
CA ARG A 275 -3.04 24.47 30.92
C ARG A 275 -4.10 24.26 32.00
N GLU A 276 -4.24 25.21 32.92
CA GLU A 276 -5.19 25.12 34.03
C GLU A 276 -6.65 25.34 33.60
N GLY A 277 -6.87 26.03 32.48
CA GLY A 277 -8.20 26.24 31.89
C GLY A 277 -8.66 25.12 30.97
N LEU A 278 -7.83 24.11 30.72
CA LEU A 278 -8.17 23.00 29.83
C LEU A 278 -9.25 22.11 30.44
N PRO A 279 -10.25 21.66 29.63
CA PRO A 279 -11.24 20.70 30.07
C PRO A 279 -10.61 19.45 30.68
N GLU A 280 -11.27 18.88 31.69
CA GLU A 280 -10.84 17.62 32.31
C GLU A 280 -10.76 16.51 31.26
N GLY A 281 -9.70 15.70 31.31
CA GLY A 281 -9.45 14.61 30.36
C GLY A 281 -8.54 15.00 29.18
N ILE A 282 -8.39 16.28 28.87
CA ILE A 282 -7.38 16.73 27.90
C ILE A 282 -5.98 16.57 28.50
N ARG A 283 -5.05 16.00 27.73
CA ARG A 283 -3.66 15.80 28.19
C ARG A 283 -3.01 17.14 28.52
N ARG A 284 -2.43 17.21 29.72
CA ARG A 284 -1.72 18.39 30.24
C ARG A 284 -0.22 18.23 30.20
N ASP A 285 0.29 17.03 30.06
CA ASP A 285 1.71 16.65 30.09
C ASP A 285 2.37 16.64 28.71
N CYS A 286 1.61 16.92 27.65
CA CYS A 286 2.06 16.99 26.27
C CYS A 286 1.11 17.85 25.44
N PHE A 287 1.65 18.53 24.43
CA PHE A 287 0.84 19.15 23.37
C PHE A 287 1.45 18.87 21.99
N LEU A 288 0.64 19.02 20.96
CA LEU A 288 1.02 18.77 19.59
C LEU A 288 1.19 20.07 18.81
N VAL A 289 2.11 20.07 17.85
CA VAL A 289 2.37 21.20 16.98
C VAL A 289 2.39 20.75 15.52
N GLN A 290 1.74 21.56 14.68
CA GLN A 290 1.69 21.39 13.24
C GLN A 290 2.31 22.62 12.55
N ASP A 291 3.54 22.47 12.04
CA ASP A 291 4.29 23.57 11.42
C ASP A 291 4.29 23.57 9.89
N LYS A 292 3.85 22.47 9.27
CA LYS A 292 3.94 22.25 7.82
C LYS A 292 2.58 21.87 7.26
N LEU A 293 1.61 22.79 7.36
CA LEU A 293 0.25 22.60 6.85
C LEU A 293 0.21 22.46 5.33
N LEU A 294 1.10 23.13 4.62
CA LEU A 294 1.14 23.13 3.17
C LEU A 294 2.01 22.03 2.56
N ALA A 295 2.70 21.23 3.37
CA ALA A 295 3.51 20.15 2.84
C ALA A 295 2.61 19.04 2.29
N GLU A 296 2.72 18.79 0.99
CA GLU A 296 2.11 17.62 0.33
C GLU A 296 2.86 16.36 0.73
N THR A 297 2.68 15.89 1.96
CA THR A 297 3.22 14.61 2.39
C THR A 297 2.10 13.58 2.46
N GLU A 298 2.32 12.45 1.79
CA GLU A 298 1.50 11.23 1.95
C GLU A 298 1.44 10.78 3.42
N TRP A 299 2.40 11.24 4.23
CA TRP A 299 2.57 10.96 5.64
C TRP A 299 2.50 12.27 6.43
N LEU A 300 1.33 12.57 6.99
CA LEU A 300 1.15 13.70 7.89
C LEU A 300 1.90 13.42 9.19
N THR A 301 2.87 14.27 9.54
CA THR A 301 3.64 14.18 10.78
C THR A 301 3.31 15.36 11.67
N VAL A 302 3.30 15.12 12.98
CA VAL A 302 3.11 16.16 14.00
C VAL A 302 4.29 16.13 14.96
N ARG A 303 4.61 17.28 15.55
CA ARG A 303 5.53 17.33 16.69
C ARG A 303 4.75 17.18 17.98
N ALA A 304 5.23 16.35 18.88
CA ALA A 304 4.80 16.33 20.27
C ALA A 304 5.85 17.01 21.13
N VAL A 305 5.42 17.90 22.02
CA VAL A 305 6.30 18.76 22.81
C VAL A 305 6.04 18.54 24.30
N ASN A 306 7.14 18.37 25.05
CA ASN A 306 7.11 18.37 26.51
C ASN A 306 6.97 19.82 27.01
N PRO A 307 5.86 20.19 27.68
CA PRO A 307 5.67 21.53 28.21
C PRO A 307 6.64 21.88 29.33
N ASP A 308 7.13 20.87 30.07
CA ASP A 308 7.96 21.02 31.25
C ASP A 308 9.43 20.63 30.98
N PHE A 309 9.85 20.68 29.70
CA PHE A 309 11.25 20.43 29.34
C PHE A 309 12.17 21.46 29.98
N ASP A 310 13.22 20.96 30.62
CA ASP A 310 14.30 21.75 31.21
C ASP A 310 15.63 21.27 30.60
N PRO A 311 16.34 22.13 29.84
CA PRO A 311 17.62 21.76 29.22
C PRO A 311 18.74 21.54 30.25
N GLU A 312 18.60 22.07 31.47
CA GLU A 312 19.58 21.92 32.55
C GLU A 312 19.28 20.69 33.42
N ALA A 313 18.10 20.09 33.29
CA ALA A 313 17.77 18.87 34.00
C ALA A 313 18.71 17.75 33.55
N PRO A 314 19.25 16.94 34.48
CA PRO A 314 20.06 15.80 34.12
C PRO A 314 19.22 14.87 33.24
N LEU A 315 19.69 14.63 32.01
CA LEU A 315 19.05 13.69 31.10
C LEU A 315 18.86 12.35 31.83
N GLY A 316 17.64 11.81 31.79
CA GLY A 316 17.30 10.62 32.56
C GLY A 316 18.21 9.45 32.24
N THR A 317 19.10 9.08 33.17
CA THR A 317 19.98 7.91 33.06
C THR A 317 19.43 6.67 33.78
N MET A 318 18.31 6.78 34.49
CA MET A 318 17.71 5.67 35.24
C MET A 318 16.39 5.19 34.63
N GLU A 319 16.33 3.89 34.36
CA GLU A 319 15.23 3.19 33.68
C GLU A 319 14.07 2.84 34.63
N ALA A 320 12.85 3.00 34.12
CA ALA A 320 11.82 1.97 34.28
C ALA A 320 11.87 1.09 33.02
N SER A 321 12.28 -0.18 33.15
CA SER A 321 12.33 -1.13 32.04
C SER A 321 11.17 -2.12 32.10
N TYR A 322 10.65 -2.48 30.93
CA TYR A 322 9.60 -3.49 30.73
C TYR A 322 10.16 -4.85 30.30
N ASP A 323 11.36 -4.90 29.69
CA ASP A 323 12.00 -6.13 29.20
C ASP A 323 13.45 -6.23 29.68
N SER A 324 13.88 -7.43 30.06
CA SER A 324 15.19 -7.73 30.68
C SER A 324 16.42 -7.59 29.78
N GLN A 325 16.35 -6.82 28.68
CA GLN A 325 17.49 -6.44 27.87
C GLN A 325 17.70 -4.93 27.95
N GLU A 326 18.40 -4.53 29.02
CA GLU A 326 18.84 -3.16 29.30
C GLU A 326 19.70 -2.64 28.14
N THR A 327 19.22 -1.60 27.46
CA THR A 327 20.09 -0.78 26.60
C THR A 327 19.96 0.65 27.07
N SER A 328 20.93 1.07 27.89
CA SER A 328 20.98 2.42 28.42
C SER A 328 20.89 3.47 27.31
N ILE A 329 20.19 4.56 27.59
CA ILE A 329 20.15 5.74 26.72
C ILE A 329 21.45 6.50 26.97
N THR A 330 22.27 6.65 25.94
CA THR A 330 23.53 7.39 26.01
C THR A 330 23.29 8.86 25.67
N VAL A 331 24.20 9.75 26.10
CA VAL A 331 24.16 11.18 25.71
C VAL A 331 24.18 11.33 24.18
N GLN A 332 24.88 10.44 23.48
CA GLN A 332 24.94 10.42 22.02
C GLN A 332 23.57 10.06 21.39
N ASP A 333 22.77 9.21 22.03
CA ASP A 333 21.41 8.90 21.56
C ASP A 333 20.45 10.10 21.65
N LEU A 334 20.81 11.09 22.48
CA LEU A 334 20.01 12.29 22.77
C LEU A 334 20.60 13.55 22.14
N GLU A 335 21.54 13.41 21.21
CA GLU A 335 22.08 14.53 20.47
C GLU A 335 20.94 15.28 19.74
N GLY A 336 20.82 16.57 20.01
CA GLY A 336 19.76 17.43 19.47
C GLY A 336 18.39 17.29 20.14
N PHE A 337 18.25 16.51 21.22
CA PHE A 337 16.99 16.41 21.95
C PHE A 337 16.65 17.74 22.64
N SER A 338 15.57 18.37 22.19
CA SER A 338 15.09 19.67 22.67
C SER A 338 13.75 19.56 23.40
N GLY A 339 13.40 18.39 23.93
CA GLY A 339 12.11 18.16 24.58
C GLY A 339 10.95 17.97 23.61
N GLU A 340 11.23 17.57 22.37
CA GLU A 340 10.23 17.34 21.34
C GLU A 340 10.55 16.09 20.52
N ILE A 341 9.51 15.49 19.96
CA ILE A 341 9.61 14.33 19.07
C ILE A 341 8.70 14.52 17.86
N GLN A 342 9.12 14.04 16.70
CA GLN A 342 8.28 14.04 15.49
C GLN A 342 7.72 12.64 15.27
N LEU A 343 6.41 12.53 15.08
CA LEU A 343 5.75 11.25 14.85
C LEU A 343 4.68 11.32 13.75
N PRO A 344 4.40 10.21 13.06
CA PRO A 344 3.24 10.11 12.18
C PRO A 344 1.95 10.40 12.96
N LEU A 345 1.00 11.10 12.35
CA LEU A 345 -0.28 11.44 12.99
C LEU A 345 -1.01 10.23 13.55
N SER A 346 -0.98 9.09 12.86
CA SER A 346 -1.58 7.85 13.35
C SER A 346 -1.01 7.40 14.70
N LYS A 347 0.25 7.76 14.99
CA LYS A 347 0.97 7.39 16.20
C LYS A 347 0.66 8.26 17.43
N VAL A 348 -0.07 9.35 17.24
CA VAL A 348 -0.56 10.20 18.33
C VAL A 348 -1.57 9.44 19.18
N PHE A 349 -2.50 8.75 18.52
CA PHE A 349 -3.67 8.17 19.18
C PHE A 349 -3.40 6.81 19.80
N ASP A 350 -2.38 6.08 19.35
CA ASP A 350 -1.96 4.82 19.94
C ASP A 350 -0.72 5.00 20.84
N TRP A 351 0.43 5.36 20.26
CA TRP A 351 1.74 5.29 20.93
C TRP A 351 1.94 6.37 21.96
N LEU A 352 1.73 7.61 21.52
CA LEU A 352 1.97 8.75 22.38
C LEU A 352 0.98 8.71 23.54
N HIS A 353 -0.31 8.45 23.25
CA HIS A 353 -1.30 8.32 24.31
C HIS A 353 -0.99 7.16 25.26
N TYR A 354 -0.63 5.97 24.74
CA TYR A 354 -0.22 4.83 25.56
C TYR A 354 0.94 5.19 26.48
N SER A 355 2.07 5.59 25.88
CA SER A 355 3.32 5.82 26.60
C SER A 355 3.17 6.90 27.68
N LEU A 356 2.34 7.91 27.44
CA LEU A 356 2.04 8.94 28.42
C LEU A 356 1.02 8.46 29.46
N LEU A 357 0.07 7.57 29.13
CA LEU A 357 -0.92 7.07 30.09
C LEU A 357 -0.33 6.08 31.09
N THR A 358 0.64 5.27 30.65
CA THR A 358 1.29 4.24 31.48
C THR A 358 2.58 4.70 32.13
N ASP A 359 3.03 5.93 31.86
CA ASP A 359 4.37 6.42 32.21
C ASP A 359 5.48 5.43 31.82
N SER A 360 5.25 4.62 30.79
CA SER A 360 6.11 3.48 30.45
C SER A 360 7.42 3.91 29.78
N GLU A 361 7.50 5.16 29.32
CA GLU A 361 8.66 5.71 28.64
C GLU A 361 8.91 7.16 29.07
N THR A 362 10.18 7.54 29.18
CA THR A 362 10.55 8.95 29.31
C THR A 362 10.56 9.63 27.93
N TRP A 363 10.61 10.96 27.90
CA TRP A 363 10.68 11.69 26.64
C TRP A 363 11.97 11.40 25.84
N GLU A 364 13.08 11.15 26.53
CA GLU A 364 14.36 10.73 25.96
C GLU A 364 14.24 9.39 25.23
N ARG A 365 13.52 8.42 25.84
CA ARG A 365 13.28 7.12 25.22
C ARG A 365 12.42 7.25 23.97
N ARG A 366 11.35 8.07 24.06
CA ARG A 366 10.50 8.39 22.91
C ARG A 366 11.30 9.02 21.77
N TYR A 367 12.17 9.98 22.09
CA TYR A 367 13.05 10.62 21.10
C TYR A 367 13.94 9.60 20.41
N LYS A 368 14.69 8.80 21.17
CA LYS A 368 15.56 7.74 20.64
C LYS A 368 14.80 6.78 19.71
N GLN A 369 13.59 6.37 20.06
CA GLN A 369 12.77 5.48 19.22
C GLN A 369 12.35 6.14 17.90
N THR A 370 12.05 7.44 17.90
CA THR A 370 11.61 8.18 16.71
C THR A 370 12.74 8.58 15.77
N THR A 371 13.98 8.71 16.26
CA THR A 371 15.14 9.18 15.48
C THR A 371 16.04 8.06 14.94
N GLN A 372 15.86 6.81 15.37
CA GLN A 372 16.63 5.68 14.85
C GLN A 372 16.37 5.45 13.34
N LYS A 373 17.45 5.26 12.57
CA LYS A 373 17.46 5.06 11.09
C LYS A 373 16.57 3.92 10.58
N GLN A 374 16.19 2.99 11.46
CA GLN A 374 15.13 2.03 11.24
C GLN A 374 14.17 2.17 12.43
N PRO A 375 13.15 3.05 12.35
CA PRO A 375 12.11 3.07 13.36
C PRO A 375 11.58 1.65 13.41
N ARG A 376 11.68 0.94 14.55
CA ARG A 376 11.03 -0.36 14.72
C ARG A 376 9.60 -0.18 14.26
N THR A 377 9.31 -0.79 13.13
CA THR A 377 8.33 -0.37 12.13
C THR A 377 7.08 0.27 12.74
N LEU A 378 7.08 1.62 12.87
CA LEU A 378 5.92 2.44 13.22
C LEU A 378 4.97 2.51 12.02
N VAL A 379 4.64 1.34 11.47
CA VAL A 379 3.76 1.22 10.31
C VAL A 379 2.35 1.53 10.77
N SER A 380 1.66 2.37 10.01
CA SER A 380 0.31 2.90 10.30
C SER A 380 -0.76 1.84 10.58
N TYR A 381 -0.51 0.58 10.22
CA TYR A 381 -1.44 -0.54 10.37
C TYR A 381 -0.93 -1.67 11.29
N TRP A 382 0.22 -1.52 11.94
CA TRP A 382 0.76 -2.55 12.83
C TRP A 382 0.34 -2.27 14.28
N PRO A 383 -0.38 -3.19 14.95
CA PRO A 383 -0.70 -3.09 16.36
C PRO A 383 0.52 -3.54 17.17
N TYR A 384 1.54 -2.67 17.25
CA TYR A 384 2.78 -2.83 18.02
C TYR A 384 3.62 -4.11 17.78
N PRO A 385 4.92 -4.09 18.15
CA PRO A 385 5.62 -5.33 18.43
C PRO A 385 4.89 -6.02 19.59
N GLU A 386 4.55 -7.29 19.38
CA GLU A 386 4.18 -8.31 20.37
C GLU A 386 4.17 -7.82 21.83
N TYR A 387 2.97 -7.49 22.34
CA TYR A 387 2.67 -7.56 23.77
C TYR A 387 2.28 -8.98 24.14
#